data_AF-A0A833Y6F5-F1
#
_entry.id   AF-A0A833Y6F5-F1
#
_cell.length_a   1.000
_cell.length_b   1.000
_cell.length_c   1.000
_cell.angle_alpha   90.00
_cell.angle_beta   90.00
_cell.angle_gamma   90.00
#
_symmetry.space_group_name_H-M   'P 1'
#
loop_
_entity.id
_entity.type
_entity.pdbx_description
1 polymer ?
#
loop_
_entity_poly.entity_id
_entity_poly.type
_entity_poly.pdbx_seq_one_letter_code
_entity_poly.pdbx_strand_id
1 'polypeptide(L)'
;MGNISILKPILLVFLLFLLHHISIANSTPRYMAVDNVPLNCGYAGNSTDMDNRLWIADMEPSKFAPIEEPNQKSITSKAQNQDSYVETVPYMTARLSYSQFTYVFPVTSGPKFVRLYFYADSYSGFDGSLAFFTVKANSKFTLLRNFSASILANYLGGSKRLSKEFCINVEEDQNLNLTFIPTPSTASSRFFAFVNGIEIVSMPTYLYYSSPEKPSPPYVGQNVQFSIDNYRALEMILRLNMGGSSISSKGDTGMFREWSPDVPYLLSGGVIPRQPDLTLKYSAIPNYTAPDDVYRSAITMGPNITWNLLSNLTWGLPVDPGFYYLVRLHFCEIEPSITMAGERPFIIYLDNKTAESTADVIMWSGGRDTPVFQDYVVLIQKMGVDEHKSTLFIALHPGKATNAIYDAILNGVEVFKLSDSNNNLAGPNPASTFLPSSPPAQQPASTSNSRKTRFIAIGTGVGLFLALLTLVCRLVVWKLRTSKRYGSYYPVSKCWFWSDQNKGKSTRTKTSSPPEELCRHFSLQEIKTATTTSMKD
;
A
#
# COMPACT_ATOMS: atom_id res chain seq x y z
N MET A 1 -21.24 -21.47 48.63
CA MET A 1 -20.71 -20.27 47.94
C MET A 1 -19.33 -20.59 47.41
N GLY A 2 -19.19 -20.80 46.11
CA GLY A 2 -17.91 -21.13 45.48
C GLY A 2 -18.08 -21.26 43.96
N ASN A 3 -17.13 -20.72 43.20
CA ASN A 3 -17.05 -20.67 41.73
C ASN A 3 -17.58 -19.44 40.97
N ILE A 4 -17.87 -18.31 41.63
CA ILE A 4 -18.07 -17.04 40.90
C ILE A 4 -16.71 -16.37 40.57
N SER A 5 -15.65 -16.68 41.32
CA SER A 5 -14.33 -16.04 41.15
C SER A 5 -13.58 -16.43 39.87
N ILE A 6 -13.86 -17.62 39.30
CA ILE A 6 -13.17 -18.13 38.10
C ILE A 6 -13.82 -17.62 36.81
N LEU A 7 -15.10 -17.21 36.85
CA LEU A 7 -15.80 -16.67 35.66
C LEU A 7 -15.33 -15.25 35.28
N LYS A 8 -14.90 -14.44 36.26
CA LYS A 8 -14.47 -13.05 36.04
C LYS A 8 -13.29 -12.91 35.06
N PRO A 9 -12.17 -13.64 35.19
CA PRO A 9 -11.05 -13.50 34.25
C PRO A 9 -11.39 -14.01 32.85
N ILE A 10 -12.22 -15.05 32.72
CA ILE A 10 -12.64 -15.60 31.42
C ILE A 10 -13.56 -14.59 30.70
N LEU A 11 -14.50 -13.99 31.43
CA LEU A 11 -15.39 -12.96 30.90
C LEU A 11 -14.59 -11.72 30.47
N LEU A 12 -13.58 -11.33 31.25
CA LEU A 12 -12.69 -10.20 30.93
C LEU A 12 -11.89 -10.47 29.65
N VAL A 13 -11.29 -11.66 29.50
CA VAL A 13 -10.57 -12.04 28.28
C VAL A 13 -11.50 -12.07 27.07
N PHE A 14 -12.71 -12.60 27.23
CA PHE A 14 -13.72 -12.61 26.16
C PHE A 14 -14.18 -11.18 25.80
N LEU A 15 -14.34 -10.30 26.79
CA LEU A 15 -14.66 -8.89 26.55
C LEU A 15 -13.50 -8.16 25.86
N LEU A 16 -12.25 -8.40 26.24
CA LEU A 16 -11.07 -7.83 25.59
C LEU A 16 -10.93 -8.33 24.15
N PHE A 17 -11.24 -9.60 23.91
CA PHE A 17 -11.27 -10.20 22.57
C PHE A 17 -12.39 -9.58 21.72
N LEU A 18 -13.59 -9.41 22.28
CA LEU A 18 -14.70 -8.71 21.62
C LEU A 18 -14.35 -7.23 21.35
N LEU A 19 -13.76 -6.52 22.31
CA LEU A 19 -13.32 -5.13 22.16
C LEU A 19 -12.23 -4.99 21.09
N HIS A 20 -11.30 -5.95 21.01
CA HIS A 20 -10.30 -6.00 19.94
C HIS A 20 -10.96 -6.22 18.57
N HIS A 21 -11.93 -7.13 18.46
CA HIS A 21 -12.66 -7.36 17.21
C HIS A 21 -13.58 -6.19 16.83
N ILE A 22 -14.21 -5.51 17.80
CA ILE A 22 -15.02 -4.32 17.56
C ILE A 22 -14.11 -3.14 17.14
N SER A 23 -12.91 -3.02 17.72
CA SER A 23 -11.90 -2.04 17.30
C SER A 23 -11.38 -2.28 15.88
N ILE A 24 -11.28 -3.54 15.45
CA ILE A 24 -10.88 -3.90 14.07
C ILE A 24 -12.03 -3.69 13.08
N ALA A 25 -13.29 -3.72 13.53
CA ALA A 25 -14.46 -3.63 12.65
C ALA A 25 -14.90 -2.18 12.31
N ASN A 26 -14.38 -1.15 13.00
CA ASN A 26 -14.91 0.23 12.91
C ASN A 26 -13.84 1.32 12.70
N SER A 27 -12.78 1.07 11.92
CA SER A 27 -11.99 2.19 11.40
C SER A 27 -12.68 2.73 10.15
N THR A 28 -13.54 3.75 10.30
CA THR A 28 -14.01 4.53 9.16
C THR A 28 -12.79 5.10 8.43
N PRO A 29 -12.69 4.99 7.10
CA PRO A 29 -11.58 5.59 6.37
C PRO A 29 -11.60 7.11 6.57
N ARG A 30 -10.43 7.73 6.48
CA ARG A 30 -10.28 9.18 6.71
C ARG A 30 -11.01 10.02 5.69
N TYR A 31 -11.14 9.50 4.48
CA TYR A 31 -11.98 10.03 3.44
C TYR A 31 -13.01 8.96 3.03
N MET A 32 -14.27 9.36 2.95
CA MET A 32 -15.32 8.53 2.40
C MET A 32 -15.64 9.01 0.99
N ALA A 33 -15.29 8.20 -0.01
CA ALA A 33 -15.65 8.49 -1.38
C ALA A 33 -17.17 8.42 -1.57
N VAL A 34 -17.74 9.49 -2.11
CA VAL A 34 -19.16 9.59 -2.48
C VAL A 34 -19.48 8.63 -3.63
N ASP A 35 -18.62 8.63 -4.65
CA ASP A 35 -18.67 7.67 -5.74
C ASP A 35 -17.59 6.61 -5.55
N ASN A 36 -17.99 5.34 -5.55
CA ASN A 36 -17.08 4.20 -5.44
C ASN A 36 -17.62 3.05 -6.30
N VAL A 37 -17.12 2.92 -7.52
CA VAL A 37 -17.59 1.98 -8.53
C VAL A 37 -16.43 1.12 -9.04
N PRO A 38 -16.09 0.02 -8.34
CA PRO A 38 -15.19 -1.01 -8.82
C PRO A 38 -15.94 -2.00 -9.71
N LEU A 39 -15.62 -2.05 -11.00
CA LEU A 39 -16.25 -2.88 -12.03
C LEU A 39 -15.28 -3.98 -12.49
N ASN A 40 -15.71 -5.24 -12.39
CA ASN A 40 -14.99 -6.42 -12.89
C ASN A 40 -15.54 -6.78 -14.27
N CYS A 41 -14.77 -6.48 -15.31
CA CYS A 41 -15.21 -6.57 -16.69
C CYS A 41 -15.19 -8.01 -17.21
N GLY A 42 -16.23 -8.39 -17.94
CA GLY A 42 -16.40 -9.74 -18.48
C GLY A 42 -16.80 -10.80 -17.45
N TYR A 43 -17.29 -10.38 -16.28
CA TYR A 43 -17.78 -11.26 -15.22
C TYR A 43 -19.29 -11.10 -15.04
N ALA A 44 -20.00 -12.21 -14.79
CA ALA A 44 -21.47 -12.25 -14.82
C ALA A 44 -22.15 -11.92 -13.47
N GLY A 45 -21.42 -12.04 -12.35
CA GLY A 45 -21.95 -11.78 -11.01
C GLY A 45 -21.02 -10.85 -10.23
N ASN A 46 -21.43 -10.39 -9.05
CA ASN A 46 -20.48 -9.65 -8.23
C ASN A 46 -19.36 -10.58 -7.73
N SER A 47 -18.15 -10.05 -7.68
CA SER A 47 -16.98 -10.76 -7.15
C SER A 47 -16.40 -10.01 -5.97
N THR A 48 -15.52 -10.68 -5.23
CA THR A 48 -14.81 -10.08 -4.11
C THR A 48 -13.31 -10.27 -4.35
N ASP A 49 -12.53 -9.21 -4.15
CA ASP A 49 -11.08 -9.26 -4.26
C ASP A 49 -10.42 -9.79 -2.96
N MET A 50 -9.09 -9.87 -2.91
CA MET A 50 -8.38 -10.40 -1.74
C MET A 50 -8.54 -9.53 -0.49
N ASP A 51 -8.89 -8.27 -0.67
CA ASP A 51 -9.09 -7.29 0.41
C ASP A 51 -10.52 -7.31 0.99
N ASN A 52 -11.38 -8.21 0.49
CA ASN A 52 -12.81 -8.31 0.76
C ASN A 52 -13.66 -7.15 0.22
N ARG A 53 -13.18 -6.45 -0.81
CA ARG A 53 -13.94 -5.41 -1.48
C ARG A 53 -14.81 -6.01 -2.58
N LEU A 54 -16.05 -5.56 -2.63
CA LEU A 54 -17.01 -5.96 -3.66
C LEU A 54 -16.66 -5.30 -4.99
N TRP A 55 -16.61 -6.09 -6.06
CA TRP A 55 -16.51 -5.66 -7.45
C TRP A 55 -17.79 -6.03 -8.21
N ILE A 56 -18.32 -5.08 -8.97
CA ILE A 56 -19.60 -5.17 -9.67
C ILE A 56 -19.38 -5.80 -11.05
N ALA A 57 -20.29 -6.67 -11.49
CA ALA A 57 -20.29 -7.20 -12.86
C ALA A 57 -20.65 -6.14 -13.91
N ASP A 58 -20.13 -6.29 -15.12
CA ASP A 58 -20.46 -5.45 -16.28
C ASP A 58 -21.39 -6.15 -17.30
N MET A 59 -21.73 -7.42 -17.10
CA MET A 59 -22.59 -8.16 -18.02
C MET A 59 -24.07 -7.84 -17.77
N GLU A 60 -24.87 -7.84 -18.83
CA GLU A 60 -26.33 -7.70 -18.74
C GLU A 60 -26.92 -8.70 -17.73
N PRO A 61 -27.83 -8.27 -16.83
CA PRO A 61 -28.56 -6.99 -16.81
C PRO A 61 -27.92 -5.87 -15.97
N SER A 62 -26.59 -5.83 -15.83
CA SER A 62 -25.91 -4.77 -15.07
C SER A 62 -26.20 -3.38 -15.61
N LYS A 63 -26.45 -2.41 -14.73
CA LYS A 63 -26.62 -0.98 -15.10
C LYS A 63 -25.36 -0.34 -15.69
N PHE A 64 -24.22 -1.02 -15.57
CA PHE A 64 -22.93 -0.59 -16.12
C PHE A 64 -22.52 -1.41 -17.35
N ALA A 65 -23.45 -2.15 -17.96
CA ALA A 65 -23.19 -2.76 -19.26
C ALA A 65 -22.83 -1.67 -20.28
N PRO A 66 -21.83 -1.91 -21.15
CA PRO A 66 -21.40 -0.90 -22.09
C PRO A 66 -22.46 -0.65 -23.16
N ILE A 67 -22.47 0.57 -23.70
CA ILE A 67 -23.21 0.94 -24.90
C ILE A 67 -22.40 0.52 -26.12
N GLU A 68 -23.05 -0.23 -27.01
CA GLU A 68 -22.43 -0.89 -28.16
C GLU A 68 -23.36 -0.87 -29.38
N GLU A 69 -22.77 -0.92 -30.56
CA GLU A 69 -23.53 -1.06 -31.80
C GLU A 69 -24.14 -2.47 -31.91
N PRO A 70 -25.42 -2.63 -32.32
CA PRO A 70 -26.15 -3.91 -32.25
C PRO A 70 -25.45 -5.11 -32.91
N ASN A 71 -24.70 -4.88 -33.99
CA ASN A 71 -24.01 -5.90 -34.78
C ASN A 71 -22.50 -5.96 -34.50
N GLN A 72 -22.02 -5.24 -33.49
CA GLN A 72 -20.60 -5.12 -33.15
C GLN A 72 -20.37 -5.23 -31.64
N LYS A 73 -21.11 -6.13 -31.01
CA LYS A 73 -21.03 -6.36 -29.57
C LYS A 73 -19.66 -6.87 -29.16
N SER A 74 -19.18 -6.41 -28.01
CA SER A 74 -18.06 -7.00 -27.31
C SER A 74 -18.38 -8.43 -26.87
N ILE A 75 -17.32 -9.17 -26.62
CA ILE A 75 -17.38 -10.48 -26.00
C ILE A 75 -16.70 -10.45 -24.64
N THR A 76 -16.96 -11.47 -23.84
CA THR A 76 -16.33 -11.66 -22.54
C THR A 76 -15.51 -12.94 -22.57
N SER A 77 -14.28 -12.91 -22.06
CA SER A 77 -13.43 -14.10 -21.98
C SER A 77 -12.61 -14.09 -20.71
N LYS A 78 -12.24 -15.28 -20.25
CA LYS A 78 -11.17 -15.45 -19.27
C LYS A 78 -9.82 -15.40 -19.96
N ALA A 79 -8.80 -14.98 -19.22
CA ALA A 79 -7.41 -15.09 -19.63
C ALA A 79 -7.02 -16.58 -19.78
N GLN A 80 -6.19 -16.91 -20.76
CA GLN A 80 -5.78 -18.29 -21.04
C GLN A 80 -4.79 -18.83 -20.00
N ASN A 81 -3.93 -17.97 -19.46
CA ASN A 81 -2.87 -18.33 -18.53
C ASN A 81 -3.06 -17.58 -17.21
N GLN A 82 -3.06 -18.33 -16.12
CA GLN A 82 -3.02 -17.76 -14.78
C GLN A 82 -1.61 -17.92 -14.22
N ASP A 83 -0.91 -16.82 -13.97
CA ASP A 83 0.36 -16.89 -13.23
C ASP A 83 0.06 -17.22 -11.75
N SER A 84 0.89 -18.06 -11.12
CA SER A 84 0.60 -18.80 -9.88
C SER A 84 0.36 -17.97 -8.61
N TYR A 85 0.31 -16.64 -8.71
CA TYR A 85 0.14 -15.68 -7.60
C TYR A 85 -0.73 -14.48 -7.98
N VAL A 86 -1.46 -14.54 -9.09
CA VAL A 86 -2.25 -13.42 -9.59
C VAL A 86 -3.59 -13.34 -8.88
N GLU A 87 -3.89 -12.16 -8.35
CA GLU A 87 -5.21 -11.79 -7.88
C GLU A 87 -6.21 -11.94 -9.01
N THR A 88 -7.25 -12.76 -8.79
CA THR A 88 -8.19 -13.10 -9.86
C THR A 88 -9.11 -11.94 -10.22
N VAL A 89 -9.38 -11.04 -9.27
CA VAL A 89 -10.32 -9.92 -9.42
C VAL A 89 -9.52 -8.61 -9.41
N PRO A 90 -9.62 -7.75 -10.43
CA PRO A 90 -10.44 -7.87 -11.65
C PRO A 90 -9.72 -8.55 -12.83
N TYR A 91 -8.53 -9.13 -12.65
CA TYR A 91 -7.62 -9.43 -13.78
C TYR A 91 -7.95 -10.67 -14.63
N MET A 92 -8.64 -11.69 -14.10
CA MET A 92 -8.79 -12.96 -14.83
C MET A 92 -9.91 -12.98 -15.87
N THR A 93 -10.80 -11.98 -15.86
CA THR A 93 -11.85 -11.79 -16.85
C THR A 93 -11.64 -10.49 -17.59
N ALA A 94 -12.03 -10.46 -18.86
CA ALA A 94 -11.98 -9.26 -19.69
C ALA A 94 -13.22 -9.14 -20.55
N ARG A 95 -13.57 -7.89 -20.86
CA ARG A 95 -14.41 -7.54 -22.00
C ARG A 95 -13.52 -7.12 -23.16
N LEU A 96 -13.78 -7.66 -24.35
CA LEU A 96 -12.97 -7.47 -25.55
C LEU A 96 -13.86 -7.13 -26.74
N SER A 97 -13.41 -6.23 -27.62
CA SER A 97 -14.16 -5.89 -28.84
C SER A 97 -13.25 -5.50 -30.00
N TYR A 98 -13.65 -5.90 -31.19
CA TYR A 98 -13.09 -5.43 -32.46
C TYR A 98 -13.68 -4.09 -32.91
N SER A 99 -14.69 -3.59 -32.20
CA SER A 99 -15.37 -2.34 -32.46
C SER A 99 -15.40 -1.46 -31.22
N GLN A 100 -15.75 -0.20 -31.41
CA GLN A 100 -15.86 0.75 -30.32
C GLN A 100 -16.98 0.35 -29.35
N PHE A 101 -16.72 0.49 -28.05
CA PHE A 101 -17.73 0.38 -26.99
C PHE A 101 -17.51 1.46 -25.93
N THR A 102 -18.58 1.85 -25.23
CA THR A 102 -18.53 2.96 -24.25
C THR A 102 -19.19 2.56 -22.94
N TYR A 103 -18.48 2.76 -21.83
CA TYR A 103 -19.09 2.72 -20.49
C TYR A 103 -19.60 4.10 -20.10
N VAL A 104 -20.75 4.15 -19.45
CA VAL A 104 -21.37 5.37 -18.92
C VAL A 104 -21.55 5.22 -17.42
N PHE A 105 -20.93 6.12 -16.65
CA PHE A 105 -21.00 6.13 -15.20
C PHE A 105 -21.76 7.37 -14.72
N PRO A 106 -22.98 7.21 -14.17
CA PRO A 106 -23.68 8.29 -13.50
C PRO A 106 -23.04 8.53 -12.13
N VAL A 107 -22.15 9.52 -12.07
CA VAL A 107 -21.36 9.90 -10.88
C VAL A 107 -21.60 11.36 -10.55
N THR A 108 -21.27 11.77 -9.32
CA THR A 108 -21.39 13.17 -8.91
C THR A 108 -20.40 14.07 -9.66
N SER A 109 -20.61 15.38 -9.65
CA SER A 109 -19.66 16.35 -10.20
C SER A 109 -18.35 16.39 -9.40
N GLY A 110 -17.30 16.97 -9.98
CA GLY A 110 -15.98 17.09 -9.36
C GLY A 110 -15.00 15.98 -9.78
N PRO A 111 -13.78 15.99 -9.22
CA PRO A 111 -12.71 15.11 -9.65
C PRO A 111 -12.91 13.67 -9.19
N LYS A 112 -12.54 12.74 -10.09
CA LYS A 112 -12.60 11.29 -9.89
C LYS A 112 -11.24 10.68 -10.22
N PHE A 113 -10.80 9.74 -9.39
CA PHE A 113 -9.85 8.75 -9.83
C PHE A 113 -10.55 7.80 -10.80
N VAL A 114 -9.92 7.55 -11.94
CA VAL A 114 -10.32 6.57 -12.94
C VAL A 114 -9.17 5.60 -13.10
N ARG A 115 -9.34 4.35 -12.64
CA ARG A 115 -8.33 3.30 -12.80
C ARG A 115 -8.78 2.28 -13.83
N LEU A 116 -7.90 2.00 -14.78
CA LEU A 116 -8.10 0.99 -15.81
C LEU A 116 -7.15 -0.17 -15.53
N TYR A 117 -7.70 -1.37 -15.40
CA TYR A 117 -6.98 -2.59 -15.10
C TYR A 117 -6.85 -3.45 -16.34
N PHE A 118 -5.62 -3.90 -16.61
CA PHE A 118 -5.29 -4.75 -17.76
C PHE A 118 -4.46 -5.94 -17.30
N TYR A 119 -4.81 -7.12 -17.82
CA TYR A 119 -4.01 -8.33 -17.71
C TYR A 119 -3.53 -8.72 -19.10
N ALA A 120 -2.23 -8.53 -19.33
CA ALA A 120 -1.59 -8.73 -20.61
C ALA A 120 -1.41 -10.23 -20.92
N ASP A 121 -2.44 -10.82 -21.51
CA ASP A 121 -2.47 -12.24 -21.91
C ASP A 121 -3.34 -12.43 -23.16
N SER A 122 -3.36 -13.65 -23.69
CA SER A 122 -4.28 -14.06 -24.72
C SER A 122 -5.64 -14.48 -24.13
N TYR A 123 -6.69 -14.24 -24.90
CA TYR A 123 -8.08 -14.57 -24.58
C TYR A 123 -8.67 -15.43 -25.69
N SER A 124 -9.81 -16.08 -25.47
CA SER A 124 -10.38 -17.02 -26.43
C SER A 124 -10.69 -16.36 -27.79
N GLY A 125 -9.85 -16.63 -28.80
CA GLY A 125 -9.95 -16.03 -30.14
C GLY A 125 -9.32 -14.64 -30.28
N PHE A 126 -8.55 -14.19 -29.28
CA PHE A 126 -7.94 -12.87 -29.21
C PHE A 126 -6.47 -13.00 -28.77
N ASP A 127 -5.55 -12.78 -29.69
CA ASP A 127 -4.11 -12.76 -29.42
C ASP A 127 -3.73 -11.45 -28.71
N GLY A 128 -3.20 -11.53 -27.48
CA GLY A 128 -2.83 -10.34 -26.69
C GLY A 128 -1.81 -9.41 -27.37
N SER A 129 -1.07 -9.89 -28.38
CA SER A 129 -0.17 -9.06 -29.19
C SER A 129 -0.91 -8.13 -30.16
N LEU A 130 -2.19 -8.40 -30.48
CA LEU A 130 -3.03 -7.59 -31.37
C LEU A 130 -3.94 -6.62 -30.61
N ALA A 131 -3.76 -6.48 -29.29
CA ALA A 131 -4.46 -5.49 -28.49
C ALA A 131 -3.83 -4.11 -28.66
N PHE A 132 -4.30 -3.34 -29.65
CA PHE A 132 -3.93 -1.95 -29.88
C PHE A 132 -5.18 -1.10 -29.92
N PHE A 133 -5.28 -0.13 -29.00
CA PHE A 133 -6.48 0.69 -28.89
C PHE A 133 -6.22 2.05 -28.25
N THR A 134 -7.22 2.92 -28.37
CA THR A 134 -7.29 4.24 -27.76
C THR A 134 -8.40 4.25 -26.72
N VAL A 135 -8.18 4.95 -25.60
CA VAL A 135 -9.21 5.17 -24.58
C VAL A 135 -9.44 6.67 -24.43
N LYS A 136 -10.70 7.09 -24.54
CA LYS A 136 -11.12 8.48 -24.35
C LYS A 136 -12.07 8.61 -23.16
N ALA A 137 -11.95 9.72 -22.45
CA ALA A 137 -12.91 10.13 -21.42
C ALA A 137 -13.71 11.36 -21.87
N ASN A 138 -15.05 11.28 -21.76
CA ASN A 138 -16.02 12.31 -22.14
C ASN A 138 -15.80 12.86 -23.57
N SER A 139 -15.25 12.04 -24.47
CA SER A 139 -14.79 12.43 -25.83
C SER A 139 -13.75 13.57 -25.89
N LYS A 140 -13.39 14.17 -24.75
CA LYS A 140 -12.50 15.33 -24.60
C LYS A 140 -11.05 14.90 -24.38
N PHE A 141 -10.81 14.01 -23.41
CA PHE A 141 -9.46 13.62 -23.03
C PHE A 141 -9.06 12.31 -23.71
N THR A 142 -7.89 12.28 -24.32
CA THR A 142 -7.26 11.03 -24.79
C THR A 142 -6.37 10.50 -23.67
N LEU A 143 -6.84 9.46 -22.97
CA LEU A 143 -6.13 8.86 -21.83
C LEU A 143 -5.01 7.94 -22.31
N LEU A 144 -5.33 7.10 -23.30
CA LEU A 144 -4.43 6.12 -23.93
C LEU A 144 -4.59 6.23 -25.44
N ARG A 145 -3.50 6.07 -26.19
CA ARG A 145 -3.49 6.10 -27.66
C ARG A 145 -2.55 5.05 -28.19
N ASN A 146 -3.04 4.23 -29.13
CA ASN A 146 -2.29 3.10 -29.69
C ASN A 146 -1.65 2.23 -28.59
N PHE A 147 -2.33 2.09 -27.45
CA PHE A 147 -1.81 1.43 -26.27
C PHE A 147 -1.77 -0.07 -26.48
N SER A 148 -0.66 -0.68 -26.04
CA SER A 148 -0.50 -2.13 -25.99
C SER A 148 -0.09 -2.58 -24.60
N ALA A 149 -0.98 -3.35 -23.95
CA ALA A 149 -0.72 -3.94 -22.65
C ALA A 149 0.43 -4.95 -22.72
N SER A 150 0.56 -5.73 -23.80
CA SER A 150 1.61 -6.73 -23.98
C SER A 150 3.00 -6.09 -24.11
N ILE A 151 3.13 -4.99 -24.87
CA ILE A 151 4.40 -4.24 -24.95
C ILE A 151 4.78 -3.67 -23.58
N LEU A 152 3.83 -3.08 -22.86
CA LEU A 152 4.09 -2.53 -21.53
C LEU A 152 4.50 -3.61 -20.52
N ALA A 153 3.81 -4.75 -20.50
CA ALA A 153 4.15 -5.88 -19.64
C ALA A 153 5.57 -6.39 -19.89
N ASN A 154 5.96 -6.56 -21.15
CA ASN A 154 7.32 -6.97 -21.53
C ASN A 154 8.36 -5.97 -21.06
N TYR A 155 8.10 -4.66 -21.22
CA TYR A 155 9.01 -3.62 -20.74
C TYR A 155 9.19 -3.63 -19.23
N LEU A 156 8.14 -3.95 -18.47
CA LEU A 156 8.16 -4.03 -16.99
C LEU A 156 8.66 -5.39 -16.46
N GLY A 157 9.49 -6.10 -17.23
CA GLY A 157 10.08 -7.37 -16.78
C GLY A 157 9.12 -8.56 -16.80
N GLY A 158 8.06 -8.50 -17.62
CA GLY A 158 7.10 -9.59 -17.80
C GLY A 158 5.93 -9.57 -16.83
N SER A 159 5.77 -8.53 -16.01
CA SER A 159 4.58 -8.37 -15.16
C SER A 159 3.33 -8.17 -16.03
N LYS A 160 2.42 -9.15 -16.04
CA LYS A 160 1.17 -9.09 -16.81
C LYS A 160 0.12 -8.20 -16.17
N ARG A 161 0.22 -7.93 -14.85
CA ARG A 161 -0.71 -7.09 -14.09
C ARG A 161 -0.37 -5.62 -14.31
N LEU A 162 -1.25 -4.90 -14.98
CA LEU A 162 -1.07 -3.50 -15.30
C LEU A 162 -2.27 -2.69 -14.81
N SER A 163 -2.01 -1.48 -14.34
CA SER A 163 -3.03 -0.51 -13.98
C SER A 163 -2.60 0.88 -14.45
N LYS A 164 -3.57 1.67 -14.91
CA LYS A 164 -3.40 3.08 -15.28
C LYS A 164 -4.38 3.90 -14.46
N GLU A 165 -3.90 4.87 -13.68
CA GLU A 165 -4.73 5.75 -12.85
C GLU A 165 -4.72 7.17 -13.43
N PHE A 166 -5.91 7.75 -13.54
CA PHE A 166 -6.12 9.10 -14.04
C PHE A 166 -6.96 9.91 -13.05
N CYS A 167 -6.77 11.23 -13.00
CA CYS A 167 -7.70 12.17 -12.37
C CYS A 167 -8.48 12.89 -13.46
N ILE A 168 -9.80 12.81 -13.41
CA ILE A 168 -10.71 13.42 -14.39
C ILE A 168 -11.79 14.19 -13.65
N ASN A 169 -11.98 15.45 -13.99
CA ASN A 169 -13.07 16.25 -13.46
C ASN A 169 -14.35 16.03 -14.27
N VAL A 170 -15.43 15.70 -13.56
CA VAL A 170 -16.78 15.59 -14.13
C VAL A 170 -17.52 16.90 -13.88
N GLU A 171 -18.04 17.52 -14.92
CA GLU A 171 -18.82 18.76 -14.81
C GLU A 171 -20.21 18.48 -14.24
N GLU A 172 -20.91 19.53 -13.79
CA GLU A 172 -22.30 19.40 -13.34
C GLU A 172 -23.18 18.82 -14.46
N ASP A 173 -24.13 17.98 -14.07
CA ASP A 173 -25.09 17.31 -14.97
C ASP A 173 -24.47 16.43 -16.09
N GLN A 174 -23.19 16.07 -15.98
CA GLN A 174 -22.52 15.15 -16.90
C GLN A 174 -22.27 13.77 -16.29
N ASN A 175 -22.36 12.73 -17.12
CA ASN A 175 -21.85 11.40 -16.80
C ASN A 175 -20.36 11.31 -17.16
N LEU A 176 -19.66 10.37 -16.53
CA LEU A 176 -18.32 9.98 -16.97
C LEU A 176 -18.45 8.87 -18.03
N ASN A 177 -18.04 9.19 -19.26
CA ASN A 177 -18.06 8.27 -20.40
C ASN A 177 -16.65 7.80 -20.71
N LEU A 178 -16.42 6.48 -20.70
CA LEU A 178 -15.14 5.87 -21.10
C LEU A 178 -15.32 5.07 -22.39
N THR A 179 -14.74 5.57 -23.47
CA THR A 179 -14.86 4.98 -24.82
C THR A 179 -13.57 4.28 -25.21
N PHE A 180 -13.67 2.99 -25.52
CA PHE A 180 -12.57 2.14 -25.97
C PHE A 180 -12.66 1.98 -27.48
N ILE A 181 -11.60 2.33 -28.20
CA ILE A 181 -11.56 2.42 -29.66
C ILE A 181 -10.40 1.58 -30.17
N PRO A 182 -10.66 0.37 -30.72
CA PRO A 182 -9.63 -0.43 -31.38
C PRO A 182 -8.94 0.34 -32.51
N THR A 183 -7.63 0.11 -32.69
CA THR A 183 -6.91 0.60 -33.87
C THR A 183 -7.54 0.00 -35.14
N PRO A 184 -7.68 0.77 -36.24
CA PRO A 184 -8.21 0.24 -37.48
C PRO A 184 -7.45 -1.01 -37.95
N SER A 185 -8.20 -2.08 -38.24
CA SER A 185 -7.62 -3.34 -38.71
C SER A 185 -7.02 -3.20 -40.11
N THR A 186 -5.97 -3.97 -40.38
CA THR A 186 -5.32 -4.07 -41.70
C THR A 186 -5.73 -5.38 -42.39
N ALA A 187 -5.28 -5.58 -43.63
CA ALA A 187 -5.51 -6.83 -44.36
C ALA A 187 -4.93 -8.07 -43.64
N SER A 188 -3.88 -7.90 -42.84
CA SER A 188 -3.15 -8.98 -42.17
C SER A 188 -3.41 -9.07 -40.66
N SER A 189 -3.99 -8.05 -40.04
CA SER A 189 -4.12 -7.99 -38.58
C SER A 189 -5.42 -7.33 -38.15
N ARG A 190 -6.14 -8.02 -37.27
CA ARG A 190 -7.39 -7.55 -36.69
C ARG A 190 -7.15 -7.09 -35.25
N PHE A 191 -7.02 -5.79 -35.05
CA PHE A 191 -6.77 -5.21 -33.73
C PHE A 191 -8.05 -5.09 -32.92
N PHE A 192 -7.91 -5.16 -31.60
CA PHE A 192 -9.02 -5.08 -30.66
C PHE A 192 -8.69 -4.24 -29.43
N ALA A 193 -9.73 -3.83 -28.72
CA ALA A 193 -9.64 -3.20 -27.40
C ALA A 193 -10.12 -4.17 -26.33
N PHE A 194 -9.56 -4.07 -25.14
CA PHE A 194 -10.02 -4.85 -24.00
C PHE A 194 -9.81 -4.11 -22.67
N VAL A 195 -10.53 -4.54 -21.64
CA VAL A 195 -10.37 -4.07 -20.28
C VAL A 195 -10.78 -5.18 -19.31
N ASN A 196 -10.02 -5.34 -18.22
CA ASN A 196 -10.28 -6.34 -17.18
C ASN A 196 -11.06 -5.75 -16.00
N GLY A 197 -10.77 -4.51 -15.64
CA GLY A 197 -11.52 -3.80 -14.63
C GLY A 197 -11.47 -2.30 -14.80
N ILE A 198 -12.50 -1.63 -14.28
CA ILE A 198 -12.61 -0.18 -14.25
C ILE A 198 -12.97 0.21 -12.82
N GLU A 199 -12.25 1.15 -12.23
CA GLU A 199 -12.58 1.67 -10.90
C GLU A 199 -12.74 3.18 -10.96
N ILE A 200 -13.90 3.67 -10.50
CA ILE A 200 -14.19 5.09 -10.34
C ILE A 200 -14.31 5.42 -8.87
N VAL A 201 -13.47 6.33 -8.37
CA VAL A 201 -13.49 6.77 -6.96
C VAL A 201 -13.51 8.29 -6.90
N SER A 202 -14.50 8.89 -6.23
CA SER A 202 -14.49 10.34 -6.01
C SER A 202 -13.32 10.76 -5.12
N MET A 203 -12.79 11.96 -5.35
CA MET A 203 -11.70 12.52 -4.56
C MET A 203 -12.00 13.98 -4.17
N PRO A 204 -11.32 14.55 -3.15
CA PRO A 204 -11.48 15.94 -2.79
C PRO A 204 -11.14 16.89 -3.95
N THR A 205 -11.93 17.95 -4.11
CA THR A 205 -11.86 18.90 -5.24
C THR A 205 -10.45 19.45 -5.49
N TYR A 206 -9.76 19.86 -4.42
CA TYR A 206 -8.46 20.52 -4.50
C TYR A 206 -7.31 19.61 -4.03
N LEU A 207 -7.47 18.28 -4.11
CA LEU A 207 -6.39 17.37 -3.73
C LEU A 207 -5.18 17.52 -4.66
N TYR A 208 -5.37 17.58 -5.99
CA TYR A 208 -4.29 17.77 -6.98
C TYR A 208 -4.53 18.96 -7.92
N TYR A 209 -5.60 19.71 -7.70
CA TYR A 209 -5.98 20.87 -8.50
C TYR A 209 -5.78 22.15 -7.70
N SER A 210 -5.45 23.25 -8.39
CA SER A 210 -5.23 24.56 -7.76
C SER A 210 -6.50 25.00 -7.01
N SER A 211 -6.31 25.37 -5.75
CA SER A 211 -7.36 26.00 -4.93
C SER A 211 -7.33 27.52 -5.14
N PRO A 212 -8.48 28.20 -5.17
CA PRO A 212 -8.51 29.67 -5.19
C PRO A 212 -7.96 30.31 -3.90
N GLU A 213 -7.87 29.54 -2.82
CA GLU A 213 -7.41 30.01 -1.50
C GLU A 213 -5.90 29.83 -1.27
N LYS A 214 -5.23 29.05 -2.12
CA LYS A 214 -3.81 28.72 -1.97
C LYS A 214 -3.01 29.15 -3.21
N PRO A 215 -1.73 29.52 -3.05
CA PRO A 215 -0.88 29.79 -4.20
C PRO A 215 -0.80 28.56 -5.11
N SER A 216 -0.80 28.79 -6.43
CA SER A 216 -0.54 27.73 -7.39
C SER A 216 0.94 27.31 -7.33
N PRO A 217 1.27 26.04 -7.68
CA PRO A 217 2.63 25.55 -7.62
C PRO A 217 3.55 26.35 -8.57
N PRO A 218 4.83 26.56 -8.21
CA PRO A 218 5.79 27.20 -9.09
C PRO A 218 6.10 26.32 -10.31
N TYR A 219 6.32 26.97 -11.45
CA TYR A 219 6.91 26.32 -12.62
C TYR A 219 8.44 26.31 -12.48
N VAL A 220 9.01 25.13 -12.19
CA VAL A 220 10.44 24.95 -11.95
C VAL A 220 11.28 25.52 -13.10
N GLY A 221 12.26 26.35 -12.74
CA GLY A 221 13.14 27.03 -13.69
C GLY A 221 12.53 28.27 -14.35
N GLN A 222 11.34 28.68 -13.93
CA GLN A 222 10.69 29.92 -14.32
C GLN A 222 10.22 30.66 -13.06
N ASN A 223 10.21 32.00 -13.11
CA ASN A 223 9.71 32.82 -12.00
C ASN A 223 8.20 33.07 -12.12
N VAL A 224 7.42 32.02 -12.42
CA VAL A 224 5.96 32.08 -12.59
C VAL A 224 5.27 30.90 -11.90
N GLN A 225 4.02 31.11 -11.47
CA GLN A 225 3.16 30.04 -10.97
C GLN A 225 2.48 29.30 -12.13
N PHE A 226 2.11 28.05 -11.90
CA PHE A 226 1.42 27.19 -12.85
C PHE A 226 0.08 26.72 -12.25
N SER A 227 -1.04 27.21 -12.78
CA SER A 227 -2.35 26.75 -12.32
C SER A 227 -2.69 25.38 -12.89
N ILE A 228 -3.07 24.44 -12.02
CA ILE A 228 -3.59 23.13 -12.39
C ILE A 228 -5.11 23.18 -12.27
N ASP A 229 -5.73 23.64 -13.35
CA ASP A 229 -7.17 23.87 -13.39
C ASP A 229 -7.96 22.57 -13.56
N ASN A 230 -9.22 22.58 -13.11
CA ASN A 230 -10.12 21.43 -13.17
C ASN A 230 -10.48 20.98 -14.60
N TYR A 231 -10.15 21.74 -15.64
CA TYR A 231 -10.33 21.32 -17.04
C TYR A 231 -9.19 20.44 -17.57
N ARG A 232 -8.14 20.19 -16.77
CA ARG A 232 -7.03 19.29 -17.12
C ARG A 232 -7.28 17.88 -16.57
N ALA A 233 -6.88 16.89 -17.35
CA ALA A 233 -6.77 15.52 -16.87
C ALA A 233 -5.33 15.26 -16.39
N LEU A 234 -5.20 14.41 -15.38
CA LEU A 234 -3.90 14.00 -14.85
C LEU A 234 -3.75 12.49 -14.99
N GLU A 235 -2.54 12.01 -15.25
CA GLU A 235 -2.19 10.58 -15.21
C GLU A 235 -1.18 10.37 -14.08
N MET A 236 -1.48 9.48 -13.14
CA MET A 236 -0.53 9.08 -12.11
C MET A 236 0.55 8.20 -12.75
N ILE A 237 1.80 8.69 -12.67
CA ILE A 237 2.97 7.96 -13.16
C ILE A 237 3.59 7.15 -12.03
N LEU A 238 3.72 7.77 -10.85
CA LEU A 238 4.33 7.15 -9.70
C LEU A 238 3.79 7.72 -8.39
N ARG A 239 3.73 6.87 -7.37
CA ARG A 239 3.38 7.20 -5.99
C ARG A 239 4.27 6.37 -5.04
N LEU A 240 5.15 7.04 -4.30
CA LEU A 240 6.22 6.43 -3.52
C LEU A 240 6.10 6.71 -2.02
N ASN A 241 6.27 5.66 -1.21
CA ASN A 241 6.47 5.71 0.22
C ASN A 241 7.98 5.65 0.51
N MET A 242 8.60 6.78 0.86
CA MET A 242 10.05 6.92 0.89
C MET A 242 10.62 6.27 2.14
N GLY A 243 11.55 5.34 1.96
CA GLY A 243 12.10 4.56 3.07
C GLY A 243 11.07 3.61 3.72
N GLY A 244 9.86 3.51 3.18
CA GLY A 244 8.77 2.70 3.70
C GLY A 244 8.55 1.41 2.90
N SER A 245 7.58 0.61 3.34
CA SER A 245 7.09 -0.56 2.59
C SER A 245 5.95 -0.17 1.65
N SER A 246 5.58 -1.09 0.75
CA SER A 246 4.38 -0.94 -0.07
C SER A 246 3.14 -0.77 0.79
N ILE A 247 2.25 0.15 0.41
CA ILE A 247 0.93 0.33 1.02
C ILE A 247 -0.11 -0.09 -0.02
N SER A 248 -0.91 -1.11 0.31
CA SER A 248 -1.97 -1.59 -0.58
C SER A 248 -3.14 -0.60 -0.66
N SER A 249 -4.01 -0.79 -1.65
CA SER A 249 -5.24 0.00 -1.81
C SER A 249 -6.07 0.07 -0.52
N LYS A 250 -6.18 -1.02 0.23
CA LYS A 250 -6.86 -1.07 1.53
C LYS A 250 -6.16 -0.29 2.64
N GLY A 251 -4.84 -0.18 2.58
CA GLY A 251 -4.04 0.61 3.52
C GLY A 251 -4.11 2.12 3.28
N ASP A 252 -4.73 2.56 2.17
CA ASP A 252 -4.92 3.98 1.92
C ASP A 252 -6.03 4.59 2.78
N THR A 253 -6.06 5.90 2.77
CA THR A 253 -6.98 6.79 3.50
C THR A 253 -8.43 6.82 2.96
N GLY A 254 -8.84 5.81 2.18
CA GLY A 254 -10.20 5.68 1.63
C GLY A 254 -10.36 6.02 0.15
N MET A 255 -9.27 6.35 -0.54
CA MET A 255 -9.25 6.59 -2.00
C MET A 255 -8.65 5.42 -2.80
N PHE A 256 -8.21 4.35 -2.13
CA PHE A 256 -7.65 3.13 -2.74
C PHE A 256 -6.41 3.36 -3.60
N ARG A 257 -5.54 4.29 -3.19
CA ARG A 257 -4.25 4.53 -3.84
C ARG A 257 -3.19 3.54 -3.35
N GLU A 258 -2.45 2.94 -4.27
CA GLU A 258 -1.28 2.11 -3.93
C GLU A 258 -0.02 2.98 -3.82
N TRP A 259 0.80 2.74 -2.81
CA TRP A 259 2.11 3.37 -2.65
C TRP A 259 3.23 2.34 -2.77
N SER A 260 4.21 2.61 -3.62
CA SER A 260 5.35 1.73 -3.86
C SER A 260 6.58 2.15 -3.05
N PRO A 261 7.50 1.23 -2.71
CA PRO A 261 8.81 1.61 -2.17
C PRO A 261 9.63 2.42 -3.18
N ASP A 262 10.50 3.32 -2.70
CA ASP A 262 11.35 4.18 -3.53
C ASP A 262 12.63 3.51 -4.03
N VAL A 263 13.03 2.38 -3.42
CA VAL A 263 14.27 1.65 -3.68
C VAL A 263 14.62 1.46 -5.18
N PRO A 264 13.68 1.12 -6.09
CA PRO A 264 14.00 0.94 -7.51
C PRO A 264 14.45 2.22 -8.23
N TYR A 265 14.20 3.39 -7.64
CA TYR A 265 14.41 4.70 -8.26
C TYR A 265 15.55 5.51 -7.63
N LEU A 266 16.02 5.07 -6.46
CA LEU A 266 17.06 5.75 -5.71
C LEU A 266 18.42 5.54 -6.39
N LEU A 267 19.09 6.64 -6.74
CA LEU A 267 20.38 6.64 -7.45
C LEU A 267 21.58 6.86 -6.53
N SER A 268 21.37 7.38 -5.32
CA SER A 268 22.41 7.59 -4.32
C SER A 268 22.03 6.98 -2.96
N GLY A 269 23.02 6.68 -2.11
CA GLY A 269 22.73 6.11 -0.79
C GLY A 269 22.00 7.10 0.13
N GLY A 270 21.22 6.57 1.07
CA GLY A 270 20.55 7.34 2.12
C GLY A 270 20.33 6.52 3.38
N VAL A 271 19.93 7.18 4.46
CA VAL A 271 19.54 6.58 5.75
C VAL A 271 18.02 6.61 5.87
N ILE A 272 17.43 5.56 6.45
CA ILE A 272 15.97 5.40 6.53
C ILE A 272 15.52 5.55 7.99
N PRO A 273 15.18 6.76 8.46
CA PRO A 273 14.50 6.91 9.75
C PRO A 273 13.06 6.37 9.67
N ARG A 274 12.63 5.70 10.74
CA ARG A 274 11.26 5.18 10.89
C ARG A 274 10.75 5.40 12.31
N GLN A 275 9.52 5.89 12.41
CA GLN A 275 8.81 6.13 13.66
C GLN A 275 7.39 5.54 13.58
N PRO A 276 7.23 4.21 13.68
CA PRO A 276 5.95 3.53 13.48
C PRO A 276 4.88 3.94 14.51
N ASP A 277 5.30 4.26 15.73
CA ASP A 277 4.42 4.64 16.84
C ASP A 277 4.17 6.16 16.92
N LEU A 278 4.67 6.93 15.96
CA LEU A 278 4.52 8.39 15.96
C LEU A 278 3.06 8.80 15.82
N THR A 279 2.61 9.67 16.71
CA THR A 279 1.30 10.32 16.59
C THR A 279 1.44 11.59 15.76
N LEU A 280 0.92 11.54 14.53
CA LEU A 280 0.98 12.65 13.58
C LEU A 280 -0.04 13.73 13.92
N LYS A 281 0.35 14.99 13.72
CA LYS A 281 -0.50 16.18 13.92
C LYS A 281 -0.92 16.75 12.58
N TYR A 282 -2.18 16.54 12.19
CA TYR A 282 -2.71 17.03 10.91
C TYR A 282 -3.28 18.45 11.04
N SER A 283 -2.42 19.43 11.37
CA SER A 283 -2.79 20.85 11.45
C SER A 283 -2.55 21.63 10.15
N ALA A 284 -1.59 21.21 9.33
CA ALA A 284 -1.22 21.90 8.07
C ALA A 284 -1.98 21.36 6.84
N ILE A 285 -2.26 20.06 6.82
CA ILE A 285 -2.93 19.37 5.71
C ILE A 285 -3.99 18.39 6.22
N PRO A 286 -5.02 18.06 5.42
CA PRO A 286 -5.98 17.04 5.77
C PRO A 286 -5.35 15.65 5.97
N ASN A 287 -5.90 14.87 6.90
CA ASN A 287 -5.35 13.55 7.25
C ASN A 287 -5.55 12.46 6.19
N TYR A 288 -6.33 12.73 5.15
CA TYR A 288 -6.49 11.86 3.98
C TYR A 288 -5.49 12.16 2.86
N THR A 289 -4.65 13.19 2.97
CA THR A 289 -3.72 13.56 1.90
C THR A 289 -2.78 12.40 1.54
N ALA A 290 -2.25 11.71 2.54
CA ALA A 290 -1.54 10.43 2.38
C ALA A 290 -1.68 9.60 3.68
N PRO A 291 -1.49 8.27 3.64
CA PRO A 291 -1.51 7.41 4.82
C PRO A 291 -0.46 7.82 5.86
N ASP A 292 -0.69 7.51 7.14
CA ASP A 292 0.28 7.79 8.21
C ASP A 292 1.65 7.16 7.91
N ASP A 293 1.63 5.94 7.37
CA ASP A 293 2.85 5.19 7.09
C ASP A 293 3.77 5.91 6.10
N VAL A 294 3.23 6.80 5.24
CA VAL A 294 4.04 7.68 4.39
C VAL A 294 4.81 8.69 5.21
N TYR A 295 4.18 9.30 6.23
CA TYR A 295 4.80 10.33 7.06
C TYR A 295 5.54 9.77 8.28
N ARG A 296 5.51 8.45 8.50
CA ARG A 296 6.24 7.73 9.57
C ARG A 296 7.55 7.12 9.11
N SER A 297 7.79 7.07 7.81
CA SER A 297 9.09 6.78 7.22
C SER A 297 9.61 7.98 6.45
N ALA A 298 10.92 8.04 6.31
CA ALA A 298 11.56 8.96 5.40
C ALA A 298 12.86 8.35 4.87
N ILE A 299 13.49 9.08 3.98
CA ILE A 299 14.88 8.89 3.61
C ILE A 299 15.63 10.20 3.82
N THR A 300 16.80 10.11 4.45
CA THR A 300 17.72 11.21 4.73
C THR A 300 19.09 10.94 4.13
N MET A 301 19.97 11.95 4.10
CA MET A 301 21.34 11.76 3.63
C MET A 301 22.18 11.02 4.68
N GLY A 302 21.86 11.26 5.97
CA GLY A 302 22.46 10.56 7.10
C GLY A 302 23.53 11.38 7.84
N PRO A 303 24.28 10.75 8.76
CA PRO A 303 25.10 11.49 9.73
C PRO A 303 26.41 12.05 9.17
N ASN A 304 26.82 11.69 7.94
CA ASN A 304 28.13 12.04 7.42
C ASN A 304 28.13 13.39 6.70
N ILE A 305 28.39 14.46 7.48
CA ILE A 305 28.39 15.85 7.02
C ILE A 305 29.25 16.06 5.76
N THR A 306 30.47 15.50 5.72
CA THR A 306 31.38 15.70 4.59
C THR A 306 30.80 15.12 3.30
N TRP A 307 30.18 13.94 3.37
CA TRP A 307 29.54 13.33 2.20
C TRP A 307 28.28 14.07 1.78
N ASN A 308 27.48 14.53 2.74
CA ASN A 308 26.25 15.27 2.47
C ASN A 308 26.54 16.58 1.74
N LEU A 309 27.64 17.28 2.09
CA LEU A 309 28.07 18.50 1.42
C LEU A 309 28.66 18.27 0.00
N LEU A 310 29.08 17.05 -0.32
CA LEU A 310 29.73 16.72 -1.60
C LEU A 310 28.79 16.03 -2.59
N SER A 311 27.57 15.68 -2.18
CA SER A 311 26.66 14.86 -2.99
C SER A 311 25.20 15.31 -2.83
N ASN A 312 24.35 14.78 -3.71
CA ASN A 312 22.90 14.97 -3.63
C ASN A 312 22.22 13.62 -3.38
N LEU A 313 21.17 13.63 -2.56
CA LEU A 313 20.26 12.50 -2.45
C LEU A 313 19.29 12.53 -3.64
N THR A 314 19.37 11.55 -4.53
CA THR A 314 18.80 11.67 -5.89
C THR A 314 17.97 10.45 -6.27
N TRP A 315 16.80 10.69 -6.89
CA TRP A 315 15.96 9.69 -7.54
C TRP A 315 15.82 9.99 -9.03
N GLY A 316 15.80 8.94 -9.85
CA GLY A 316 15.53 9.01 -11.28
C GLY A 316 14.23 8.30 -11.63
N LEU A 317 13.24 9.05 -12.11
CA LEU A 317 11.90 8.54 -12.41
C LEU A 317 11.65 8.49 -13.92
N PRO A 318 11.26 7.33 -14.50
CA PRO A 318 10.97 7.24 -15.92
C PRO A 318 9.66 7.98 -16.25
N VAL A 319 9.72 8.88 -17.22
CA VAL A 319 8.62 9.75 -17.65
C VAL A 319 8.60 9.90 -19.18
N ASP A 320 7.46 10.32 -19.73
CA ASP A 320 7.35 10.61 -21.17
C ASP A 320 7.74 12.07 -21.44
N PRO A 321 8.60 12.36 -22.42
CA PRO A 321 8.98 13.74 -22.71
C PRO A 321 7.88 14.50 -23.46
N GLY A 322 7.92 15.83 -23.33
CA GLY A 322 6.97 16.76 -23.95
C GLY A 322 5.73 17.06 -23.12
N PHE A 323 5.68 16.63 -21.87
CA PHE A 323 4.58 16.88 -20.94
C PHE A 323 5.04 17.70 -19.74
N TYR A 324 4.09 18.45 -19.17
CA TYR A 324 4.23 19.01 -17.84
C TYR A 324 3.92 17.93 -16.80
N TYR A 325 4.65 17.94 -15.70
CA TYR A 325 4.48 17.03 -14.58
C TYR A 325 4.26 17.82 -13.30
N LEU A 326 3.19 17.49 -12.57
CA LEU A 326 3.04 17.85 -11.16
C LEU A 326 3.89 16.87 -10.33
N VAL A 327 4.82 17.40 -9.56
CA VAL A 327 5.63 16.67 -8.59
C VAL A 327 5.23 17.14 -7.20
N ARG A 328 4.57 16.25 -6.46
CA ARG A 328 4.23 16.47 -5.05
C ARG A 328 5.25 15.78 -4.17
N LEU A 329 5.89 16.54 -3.29
CA LEU A 329 6.84 16.04 -2.30
C LEU A 329 6.20 16.12 -0.92
N HIS A 330 6.10 14.98 -0.23
CA HIS A 330 5.55 14.88 1.12
C HIS A 330 6.66 14.94 2.15
N PHE A 331 6.42 15.72 3.21
CA PHE A 331 7.38 15.94 4.28
C PHE A 331 6.72 15.81 5.66
N CYS A 332 7.47 15.28 6.62
CA CYS A 332 7.17 15.29 8.03
C CYS A 332 8.50 15.16 8.77
N GLU A 333 8.84 16.13 9.63
CA GLU A 333 10.04 16.03 10.45
C GLU A 333 9.77 15.06 11.60
N ILE A 334 10.35 13.86 11.49
CA ILE A 334 10.15 12.73 12.41
C ILE A 334 11.36 12.47 13.30
N GLU A 335 12.50 13.09 13.04
CA GLU A 335 13.71 12.83 13.82
C GLU A 335 13.70 13.61 15.13
N PRO A 336 13.85 12.94 16.30
CA PRO A 336 13.75 13.61 17.59
C PRO A 336 14.79 14.71 17.83
N SER A 337 15.96 14.62 17.17
CA SER A 337 17.05 15.59 17.28
C SER A 337 16.78 16.91 16.56
N ILE A 338 15.81 16.96 15.65
CA ILE A 338 15.40 18.18 14.96
C ILE A 338 14.16 18.73 15.66
N THR A 339 14.28 19.93 16.19
CA THR A 339 13.30 20.53 17.10
C THR A 339 12.80 21.90 16.65
N MET A 340 13.59 22.66 15.89
CA MET A 340 13.28 24.03 15.52
C MET A 340 13.51 24.29 14.02
N ALA A 341 12.79 25.28 13.49
CA ALA A 341 13.07 25.82 12.16
C ALA A 341 14.51 26.37 12.10
N GLY A 342 15.17 26.16 10.97
CA GLY A 342 16.56 26.50 10.70
C GLY A 342 17.56 25.38 10.97
N GLU A 343 17.16 24.27 11.62
CA GLU A 343 18.07 23.18 11.97
C GLU A 343 18.36 22.22 10.81
N ARG A 344 17.39 21.99 9.91
CA ARG A 344 17.59 21.15 8.71
C ARG A 344 17.08 21.86 7.44
N PRO A 345 17.73 22.96 7.01
CA PRO A 345 17.43 23.57 5.73
C PRO A 345 18.02 22.72 4.60
N PHE A 346 17.33 22.62 3.46
CA PHE A 346 17.82 21.96 2.25
C PHE A 346 17.36 22.64 0.97
N ILE A 347 17.92 22.22 -0.15
CA ILE A 347 17.62 22.67 -1.49
C ILE A 347 17.00 21.50 -2.25
N ILE A 348 15.93 21.78 -2.98
CA ILE A 348 15.25 20.82 -3.84
C ILE A 348 15.55 21.18 -5.28
N TYR A 349 16.08 20.21 -6.02
CA TYR A 349 16.26 20.28 -7.46
C TYR A 349 15.29 19.32 -8.15
N LEU A 350 14.62 19.82 -9.18
CA LEU A 350 13.81 19.03 -10.10
C LEU A 350 14.37 19.20 -11.51
N ASP A 351 14.78 18.09 -12.10
CA ASP A 351 15.43 18.02 -13.41
C ASP A 351 16.60 19.03 -13.56
N ASN A 352 17.53 18.97 -12.60
CA ASN A 352 18.73 19.83 -12.52
C ASN A 352 18.46 21.34 -12.38
N LYS A 353 17.21 21.74 -12.08
CA LYS A 353 16.84 23.13 -11.82
C LYS A 353 16.39 23.28 -10.37
N THR A 354 16.75 24.40 -9.76
CA THR A 354 16.29 24.72 -8.40
C THR A 354 14.77 24.88 -8.38
N ALA A 355 14.09 24.02 -7.64
CA ALA A 355 12.67 24.09 -7.38
C ALA A 355 12.39 24.86 -6.09
N GLU A 356 13.23 24.67 -5.07
CA GLU A 356 13.15 25.34 -3.77
C GLU A 356 14.56 25.52 -3.20
N SER A 357 14.92 26.75 -2.83
CA SER A 357 16.26 27.07 -2.31
C SER A 357 16.34 27.11 -0.79
N THR A 358 15.18 27.13 -0.12
CA THR A 358 15.05 27.42 1.31
C THR A 358 14.13 26.42 2.01
N ALA A 359 14.18 25.15 1.59
CA ALA A 359 13.31 24.12 2.14
C ALA A 359 13.58 23.92 3.62
N ASP A 360 12.53 23.99 4.44
CA ASP A 360 12.58 23.71 5.87
C ASP A 360 11.23 23.15 6.31
N VAL A 361 11.23 21.88 6.70
CA VAL A 361 9.99 21.16 7.01
C VAL A 361 9.28 21.76 8.22
N ILE A 362 9.99 22.13 9.28
CA ILE A 362 9.39 22.69 10.49
C ILE A 362 8.82 24.08 10.21
N MET A 363 9.49 24.87 9.37
CA MET A 363 8.99 26.17 8.94
C MET A 363 7.68 26.05 8.16
N TRP A 364 7.58 25.05 7.27
CA TRP A 364 6.37 24.82 6.47
C TRP A 364 5.21 24.24 7.25
N SER A 365 5.47 23.26 8.12
CA SER A 365 4.44 22.54 8.86
C SER A 365 4.00 23.28 10.12
N GLY A 366 4.83 24.19 10.63
CA GLY A 366 4.63 24.86 11.93
C GLY A 366 5.09 24.02 13.13
N GLY A 367 5.71 22.85 12.91
CA GLY A 367 6.22 22.01 13.98
C GLY A 367 6.63 20.60 13.56
N ARG A 368 7.34 19.91 14.45
CA ARG A 368 7.65 18.48 14.30
C ARG A 368 6.40 17.60 14.28
N ASP A 369 6.54 16.39 13.76
CA ASP A 369 5.49 15.36 13.69
C ASP A 369 4.21 15.83 12.94
N THR A 370 4.33 16.93 12.17
CA THR A 370 3.24 17.62 11.49
C THR A 370 3.43 17.46 9.99
N PRO A 371 2.64 16.62 9.31
CA PRO A 371 2.73 16.42 7.87
C PRO A 371 2.47 17.69 7.05
N VAL A 372 3.23 17.86 5.98
CA VAL A 372 3.04 18.90 4.95
C VAL A 372 3.43 18.33 3.58
N PHE A 373 3.02 18.99 2.50
CA PHE A 373 3.51 18.68 1.16
C PHE A 373 3.83 19.97 0.40
N GLN A 374 4.68 19.86 -0.61
CA GLN A 374 4.97 20.92 -1.56
C GLN A 374 4.75 20.42 -2.98
N ASP A 375 4.07 21.23 -3.79
CA ASP A 375 3.78 20.93 -5.20
C ASP A 375 4.65 21.78 -6.10
N TYR A 376 5.19 21.16 -7.14
CA TYR A 376 6.00 21.80 -8.18
C TYR A 376 5.52 21.34 -9.54
N VAL A 377 5.62 22.21 -10.56
CA VAL A 377 5.37 21.81 -11.95
C VAL A 377 6.66 21.90 -12.74
N VAL A 378 7.00 20.84 -13.48
CA VAL A 378 8.20 20.79 -14.33
C VAL A 378 7.85 20.30 -15.73
N LEU A 379 8.43 20.92 -16.75
CA LEU A 379 8.32 20.48 -18.14
C LEU A 379 9.52 19.59 -18.47
N ILE A 380 9.26 18.34 -18.84
CA ILE A 380 10.29 17.44 -19.35
C ILE A 380 10.37 17.63 -20.86
N GLN A 381 11.50 18.18 -21.33
CA GLN A 381 11.67 18.50 -22.75
C GLN A 381 11.94 17.25 -23.57
N LYS A 382 11.53 17.27 -24.85
CA LYS A 382 11.96 16.28 -25.83
C LYS A 382 13.39 16.60 -26.24
N MET A 383 14.35 15.76 -25.85
CA MET A 383 15.72 15.84 -26.33
C MET A 383 15.85 14.94 -27.57
N GLY A 384 16.12 15.53 -28.74
CA GLY A 384 16.31 14.78 -29.99
C GLY A 384 15.04 14.19 -30.60
N VAL A 385 15.22 13.43 -31.69
CA VAL A 385 14.12 12.91 -32.54
C VAL A 385 13.57 11.57 -32.04
N ASP A 386 14.35 10.79 -31.27
CA ASP A 386 14.06 9.37 -31.00
C ASP A 386 13.87 9.00 -29.52
N GLU A 387 13.88 9.96 -28.58
CA GLU A 387 13.66 9.65 -27.15
C GLU A 387 12.18 9.42 -26.85
N HIS A 388 11.79 8.14 -26.77
CA HIS A 388 10.44 7.72 -26.39
C HIS A 388 10.19 7.81 -24.89
N LYS A 389 11.25 7.93 -24.08
CA LYS A 389 11.22 8.11 -22.62
C LYS A 389 12.39 8.98 -22.16
N SER A 390 12.17 9.74 -21.11
CA SER A 390 13.18 10.55 -20.43
C SER A 390 13.14 10.26 -18.92
N THR A 391 14.11 10.79 -18.18
CA THR A 391 14.17 10.61 -16.73
C THR A 391 13.95 11.96 -16.05
N LEU A 392 12.96 12.03 -15.14
CA LEU A 392 12.80 13.13 -14.21
C LEU A 392 13.70 12.87 -13.00
N PHE A 393 14.66 13.76 -12.77
CA PHE A 393 15.51 13.70 -11.59
C PHE A 393 14.92 14.54 -10.44
N ILE A 394 14.84 13.95 -9.25
CA ILE A 394 14.54 14.65 -8.00
C ILE A 394 15.80 14.56 -7.16
N ALA A 395 16.38 15.70 -6.77
CA ALA A 395 17.60 15.72 -5.98
C ALA A 395 17.50 16.68 -4.80
N LEU A 396 18.01 16.27 -3.64
CA LEU A 396 18.06 17.07 -2.43
C LEU A 396 19.52 17.31 -2.03
N HIS A 397 19.81 18.53 -1.62
CA HIS A 397 21.13 18.94 -1.15
C HIS A 397 21.03 19.75 0.15
N PRO A 398 21.95 19.61 1.11
CA PRO A 398 21.88 20.38 2.34
C PRO A 398 21.97 21.89 2.09
N GLY A 399 21.14 22.62 2.82
CA GLY A 399 21.14 24.07 2.85
C GLY A 399 22.23 24.58 3.79
N LYS A 400 22.68 25.82 3.57
CA LYS A 400 23.65 26.48 4.44
C LYS A 400 22.92 27.42 5.39
N ALA A 401 23.00 27.16 6.69
CA ALA A 401 22.58 28.11 7.72
C ALA A 401 23.46 28.00 8.98
N THR A 402 23.39 29.00 9.85
CA THR A 402 24.11 29.01 11.12
C THR A 402 23.59 27.87 12.01
N ASN A 403 24.47 26.94 12.41
CA ASN A 403 24.15 25.74 13.19
C ASN A 403 23.24 24.72 12.49
N ALA A 404 23.12 24.77 11.16
CA ALA A 404 22.38 23.76 10.41
C ALA A 404 23.05 22.38 10.50
N ILE A 405 22.22 21.35 10.59
CA ILE A 405 22.57 19.98 10.29
C ILE A 405 22.52 19.84 8.78
N TYR A 406 23.66 19.52 8.18
CA TYR A 406 23.80 19.35 6.74
C TYR A 406 23.18 18.02 6.29
N ASP A 407 21.86 18.01 6.13
CA ASP A 407 21.07 16.84 5.79
C ASP A 407 19.80 17.28 5.04
N ALA A 408 19.08 16.34 4.46
CA ALA A 408 17.79 16.56 3.81
C ALA A 408 16.86 15.40 4.17
N ILE A 409 15.53 15.60 4.07
CA ILE A 409 14.54 14.58 4.40
C ILE A 409 13.41 14.56 3.37
N LEU A 410 12.90 13.37 3.05
CA LEU A 410 11.74 13.19 2.18
C LEU A 410 10.93 11.95 2.59
N ASN A 411 9.61 12.10 2.70
CA ASN A 411 8.71 11.07 3.25
C ASN A 411 7.86 10.39 2.17
N GLY A 412 7.48 11.13 1.13
CA GLY A 412 6.64 10.61 0.04
C GLY A 412 6.84 11.39 -1.25
N VAL A 413 6.54 10.76 -2.39
CA VAL A 413 6.55 11.41 -3.71
C VAL A 413 5.34 10.97 -4.50
N GLU A 414 4.63 11.92 -5.12
CA GLU A 414 3.65 11.62 -6.17
C GLU A 414 4.00 12.39 -7.44
N VAL A 415 3.94 11.73 -8.59
CA VAL A 415 4.22 12.35 -9.90
C VAL A 415 3.04 12.12 -10.82
N PHE A 416 2.47 13.22 -11.31
CA PHE A 416 1.36 13.22 -12.24
C PHE A 416 1.74 13.90 -13.54
N LYS A 417 1.50 13.24 -14.67
CA LYS A 417 1.54 13.87 -15.99
C LYS A 417 0.29 14.71 -16.18
N LEU A 418 0.44 15.95 -16.63
CA LEU A 418 -0.66 16.85 -16.97
C LEU A 418 -1.02 16.73 -18.45
N SER A 419 -2.32 16.79 -18.77
CA SER A 419 -2.77 16.78 -20.16
C SER A 419 -2.21 17.98 -20.94
N ASP A 420 -1.80 17.73 -22.18
CA ASP A 420 -1.31 18.78 -23.08
C ASP A 420 -2.44 19.70 -23.58
N SER A 421 -2.10 20.68 -24.42
CA SER A 421 -3.07 21.62 -25.01
C SER A 421 -4.12 20.96 -25.92
N ASN A 422 -3.89 19.71 -26.34
CA ASN A 422 -4.83 18.90 -27.13
C ASN A 422 -5.62 17.92 -26.24
N ASN A 423 -5.60 18.10 -24.92
CA ASN A 423 -6.24 17.22 -23.93
C ASN A 423 -5.74 15.76 -24.01
N ASN A 424 -4.48 15.55 -24.41
CA ASN A 424 -3.87 14.24 -24.53
C ASN A 424 -2.96 13.95 -23.33
N LEU A 425 -3.05 12.73 -22.79
CA LEU A 425 -2.14 12.17 -21.79
C LEU A 425 -1.30 11.00 -22.35
N ALA A 426 -1.70 10.48 -23.52
CA ALA A 426 -1.08 9.29 -24.08
C ALA A 426 0.36 9.57 -24.50
N GLY A 427 1.29 8.88 -23.83
CA GLY A 427 2.67 8.70 -24.29
C GLY A 427 2.78 7.54 -25.29
N PRO A 428 3.92 7.42 -26.00
CA PRO A 428 4.18 6.27 -26.86
C PRO A 428 4.32 4.98 -26.04
N ASN A 429 4.11 3.83 -26.67
CA ASN A 429 4.53 2.58 -26.06
C ASN A 429 6.06 2.60 -25.83
N PRO A 430 6.56 2.00 -24.74
CA PRO A 430 8.00 1.91 -24.54
C PRO A 430 8.65 1.16 -25.71
N ALA A 431 9.82 1.62 -26.15
CA ALA A 431 10.63 0.87 -27.09
C ALA A 431 10.98 -0.49 -26.45
N SER A 432 10.74 -1.59 -27.18
CA SER A 432 11.12 -2.93 -26.72
C SER A 432 12.64 -3.03 -26.59
N THR A 433 13.16 -2.92 -25.37
CA THR A 433 14.59 -3.12 -25.09
C THR A 433 15.01 -4.57 -24.87
N PHE A 434 14.13 -5.54 -25.12
CA PHE A 434 14.48 -6.95 -25.07
C PHE A 434 14.64 -7.53 -26.48
N LEU A 435 15.87 -7.49 -27.00
CA LEU A 435 16.32 -8.57 -27.88
C LEU A 435 16.31 -9.84 -27.02
N PRO A 436 15.59 -10.92 -27.40
CA PRO A 436 15.78 -12.19 -26.73
C PRO A 436 17.24 -12.60 -26.90
N SER A 437 17.99 -12.63 -25.80
CA SER A 437 19.23 -13.37 -25.77
C SER A 437 18.90 -14.79 -26.21
N SER A 438 19.55 -15.24 -27.29
CA SER A 438 19.48 -16.61 -27.78
C SER A 438 19.62 -17.59 -26.61
N PRO A 439 18.89 -18.72 -26.61
CA PRO A 439 19.00 -19.69 -25.53
C PRO A 439 20.47 -20.15 -25.42
N PRO A 440 21.07 -20.19 -24.21
CA PRO A 440 22.36 -20.84 -24.05
C PRO A 440 22.23 -22.30 -24.48
N ALA A 441 23.19 -22.76 -25.29
CA ALA A 441 23.29 -24.14 -25.71
C ALA A 441 23.18 -25.08 -24.51
N GLN A 442 22.32 -26.10 -24.65
CA GLN A 442 22.16 -27.18 -23.67
C GLN A 442 23.51 -27.83 -23.38
N GLN A 443 23.92 -27.81 -22.11
CA GLN A 443 24.88 -28.75 -21.56
C GLN A 443 24.26 -29.49 -20.37
N PRO A 444 24.69 -30.75 -20.12
CA PRO A 444 23.86 -31.76 -19.47
C PRO A 444 23.65 -31.46 -17.99
N ALA A 445 22.44 -31.76 -17.53
CA ALA A 445 22.01 -31.63 -16.14
C ALA A 445 22.95 -32.41 -15.20
N SER A 446 23.60 -31.70 -14.28
CA SER A 446 24.15 -32.30 -13.07
C SER A 446 23.04 -32.39 -12.01
N THR A 447 22.80 -33.62 -11.56
CA THR A 447 21.82 -33.97 -10.54
C THR A 447 22.25 -33.42 -9.19
N SER A 448 21.64 -32.31 -8.75
CA SER A 448 21.70 -31.89 -7.35
C SER A 448 20.36 -32.19 -6.66
N ASN A 449 20.45 -33.06 -5.64
CA ASN A 449 19.31 -33.49 -4.84
C ASN A 449 18.85 -32.34 -3.94
N SER A 450 17.73 -31.68 -4.29
CA SER A 450 17.07 -30.76 -3.37
C SER A 450 16.23 -31.55 -2.37
N ARG A 451 16.59 -31.45 -1.08
CA ARG A 451 15.73 -31.92 0.01
C ARG A 451 14.44 -31.10 -0.01
N LYS A 452 13.31 -31.75 -0.24
CA LYS A 452 11.96 -31.18 -0.04
C LYS A 452 11.76 -30.83 1.42
N THR A 453 11.90 -29.56 1.78
CA THR A 453 11.33 -28.99 3.01
C THR A 453 9.83 -28.82 2.82
N ARG A 454 9.04 -29.67 3.50
CA ARG A 454 7.58 -29.47 3.62
C ARG A 454 7.35 -28.36 4.64
N PHE A 455 6.90 -27.19 4.20
CA PHE A 455 6.34 -26.20 5.12
C PHE A 455 4.87 -26.55 5.38
N ILE A 456 4.59 -26.87 6.63
CA ILE A 456 3.23 -27.07 7.14
C ILE A 456 2.54 -25.70 7.12
N ALA A 457 1.43 -25.62 6.41
CA ALA A 457 0.52 -24.48 6.50
C ALA A 457 0.04 -24.34 7.94
N ILE A 458 0.41 -23.24 8.61
CA ILE A 458 -0.19 -22.85 9.89
C ILE A 458 -1.54 -22.23 9.54
N GLY A 459 -2.55 -23.10 9.40
CA GLY A 459 -3.94 -22.71 9.36
C GLY A 459 -4.36 -22.16 10.73
N THR A 460 -4.69 -20.87 10.74
CA THR A 460 -5.64 -20.18 11.63
C THR A 460 -6.01 -20.93 12.93
N GLY A 461 -5.37 -20.54 14.04
CA GLY A 461 -5.61 -21.03 15.40
C GLY A 461 -7.02 -20.80 15.97
N VAL A 462 -7.99 -20.34 15.17
CA VAL A 462 -9.38 -20.15 15.60
C VAL A 462 -10.11 -21.49 15.69
N GLY A 463 -9.87 -22.42 14.75
CA GLY A 463 -10.53 -23.74 14.75
C GLY A 463 -10.04 -24.66 15.88
N LEU A 464 -8.72 -24.70 16.10
CA LEU A 464 -8.10 -25.48 17.17
C LEU A 464 -8.48 -24.97 18.56
N PHE A 465 -8.55 -23.64 18.74
CA PHE A 465 -8.99 -23.04 19.99
C PHE A 465 -10.47 -23.34 20.30
N LEU A 466 -11.35 -23.26 19.30
CA LEU A 466 -12.78 -23.62 19.47
C LEU A 466 -12.98 -25.12 19.74
N ALA A 467 -12.19 -25.99 19.11
CA ALA A 467 -12.21 -27.44 19.39
C ALA A 467 -11.71 -27.77 20.81
N LEU A 468 -10.63 -27.11 21.26
CA LEU A 468 -10.12 -27.25 22.63
C LEU A 468 -11.11 -26.69 23.67
N LEU A 469 -11.74 -25.55 23.39
CA LEU A 469 -12.74 -24.93 24.27
C LEU A 469 -13.97 -25.82 24.43
N THR A 470 -14.47 -26.40 23.33
CA THR A 470 -15.61 -27.34 23.38
C THR A 470 -15.26 -28.64 24.11
N LEU A 471 -14.03 -29.15 23.97
CA LEU A 471 -13.55 -30.31 24.73
C LEU A 471 -13.47 -30.00 26.23
N VAL A 472 -12.92 -28.85 26.62
CA VAL A 472 -12.84 -28.42 28.03
C VAL A 472 -14.24 -28.22 28.62
N CYS A 473 -15.16 -27.58 27.89
CA CYS A 473 -16.56 -27.44 28.30
C CYS A 473 -17.24 -28.80 28.50
N ARG A 474 -17.00 -29.78 27.61
CA ARG A 474 -17.53 -31.14 27.76
C ARG A 474 -16.96 -31.86 29.00
N LEU A 475 -15.66 -31.70 29.28
CA LEU A 475 -15.01 -32.29 30.46
C LEU A 475 -15.51 -31.67 31.77
N VAL A 476 -15.73 -30.35 31.79
CA VAL A 476 -16.31 -29.65 32.95
C VAL A 476 -17.75 -30.09 33.19
N VAL A 477 -18.58 -30.17 32.14
CA VAL A 477 -19.96 -30.69 32.24
C VAL A 477 -19.98 -32.16 32.67
N TRP A 478 -19.03 -32.97 32.20
CA TRP A 478 -18.91 -34.37 32.61
C TRP A 478 -18.53 -34.50 34.08
N LYS A 479 -17.55 -33.72 34.58
CA LYS A 479 -17.21 -33.68 36.02
C LYS A 479 -18.35 -33.17 36.90
N LEU A 480 -19.11 -32.19 36.42
CA LEU A 480 -20.28 -31.68 37.14
C LEU A 480 -21.44 -32.70 37.17
N ARG A 481 -21.57 -33.56 36.14
CA ARG A 481 -22.56 -34.65 36.11
C ARG A 481 -22.15 -35.87 36.93
N THR A 482 -20.87 -36.22 36.98
CA THR A 482 -20.38 -37.33 37.82
C THR A 482 -20.41 -37.00 39.30
N SER A 483 -20.26 -35.72 39.67
CA SER A 483 -20.42 -35.27 41.06
C SER A 483 -21.86 -35.33 41.59
N LYS A 484 -22.88 -35.53 40.73
CA LYS A 484 -24.29 -35.65 41.14
C LYS A 484 -24.82 -37.09 41.23
N ARG A 485 -23.99 -38.12 41.00
CA ARG A 485 -24.40 -39.54 41.04
C ARG A 485 -23.79 -40.38 42.18
N TYR A 486 -23.33 -39.73 43.25
CA TYR A 486 -22.97 -40.42 44.50
C TYR A 486 -23.78 -39.86 45.67
N GLY A 487 -24.98 -40.42 45.83
CA GLY A 487 -25.78 -40.50 47.05
C GLY A 487 -26.71 -41.68 46.81
N SER A 488 -26.92 -42.66 47.70
CA SER A 488 -26.98 -42.67 49.16
C SER A 488 -27.16 -44.12 49.66
N TYR A 489 -27.16 -44.32 50.99
CA TYR A 489 -27.69 -45.45 51.83
C TYR A 489 -26.73 -46.61 52.18
N TYR A 490 -26.55 -47.07 53.44
CA TYR A 490 -27.31 -46.96 54.71
C TYR A 490 -26.50 -47.62 55.91
N PRO A 491 -27.01 -47.81 57.15
CA PRO A 491 -26.89 -46.99 58.37
C PRO A 491 -26.05 -47.67 59.50
N VAL A 492 -25.83 -47.00 60.65
CA VAL A 492 -26.04 -47.53 62.04
C VAL A 492 -25.86 -46.37 63.06
N SER A 493 -26.90 -46.22 63.89
CA SER A 493 -27.07 -45.42 65.13
C SER A 493 -26.12 -45.83 66.26
N LYS A 494 -25.60 -44.97 67.16
CA LYS A 494 -26.23 -44.20 68.26
C LYS A 494 -25.14 -43.24 68.82
N CYS A 495 -25.40 -41.94 69.05
CA CYS A 495 -25.75 -41.30 70.35
C CYS A 495 -24.67 -41.53 71.45
N TRP A 496 -23.96 -40.56 72.05
CA TRP A 496 -24.40 -39.30 72.70
C TRP A 496 -23.28 -38.22 72.85
N PHE A 497 -23.76 -37.01 73.11
CA PHE A 497 -23.25 -35.72 73.63
C PHE A 497 -21.92 -35.57 74.41
N TRP A 498 -21.33 -34.38 74.14
CA TRP A 498 -20.67 -33.35 74.97
C TRP A 498 -19.30 -33.54 75.64
N SER A 499 -18.46 -32.52 75.41
CA SER A 499 -17.51 -31.80 76.30
C SER A 499 -16.93 -32.57 77.50
N ASP A 500 -15.64 -32.52 77.81
CA ASP A 500 -14.90 -31.30 78.10
C ASP A 500 -13.41 -31.60 78.40
N GLN A 501 -12.61 -30.53 78.44
CA GLN A 501 -11.40 -30.30 79.25
C GLN A 501 -10.07 -31.04 78.98
N ASN A 502 -9.10 -30.22 78.56
CA ASN A 502 -7.75 -30.08 79.11
C ASN A 502 -7.13 -31.28 79.85
N LYS A 503 -6.00 -31.78 79.33
CA LYS A 503 -4.72 -31.85 80.06
C LYS A 503 -3.61 -32.50 79.23
N GLY A 504 -2.42 -31.93 79.39
CA GLY A 504 -1.23 -32.77 79.62
C GLY A 504 -0.32 -33.01 78.43
N LYS A 505 0.78 -32.26 78.41
CA LYS A 505 2.05 -32.62 77.75
C LYS A 505 2.49 -34.04 78.13
N SER A 506 3.05 -34.79 77.18
CA SER A 506 4.37 -35.45 77.28
C SER A 506 4.66 -36.23 75.98
N THR A 507 5.51 -35.74 75.08
CA THR A 507 6.97 -35.95 74.93
C THR A 507 7.36 -37.18 74.09
N ARG A 508 8.16 -36.89 73.04
CA ARG A 508 9.33 -37.67 72.54
C ARG A 508 9.03 -38.92 71.70
N THR A 509 9.72 -39.23 70.59
CA THR A 509 10.97 -38.70 70.01
C THR A 509 11.13 -39.25 68.58
N LYS A 510 11.80 -38.46 67.71
CA LYS A 510 12.79 -38.84 66.67
C LYS A 510 12.28 -39.61 65.43
N THR A 511 12.68 -39.35 64.18
CA THR A 511 13.73 -38.55 63.50
C THR A 511 13.53 -38.84 61.99
N SER A 512 13.90 -38.08 60.97
CA SER A 512 14.38 -36.71 60.72
C SER A 512 14.39 -36.56 59.18
N SER A 513 14.02 -35.39 58.67
CA SER A 513 14.00 -34.98 57.26
C SER A 513 15.38 -34.58 56.71
N PRO A 514 15.61 -34.61 55.38
CA PRO A 514 16.73 -33.91 54.73
C PRO A 514 16.36 -32.44 54.39
N PRO A 515 17.35 -31.53 54.19
CA PRO A 515 17.14 -30.08 54.25
C PRO A 515 16.96 -29.38 52.89
N GLU A 516 16.31 -28.20 52.96
CA GLU A 516 16.25 -27.14 51.96
C GLU A 516 17.59 -26.38 51.83
N GLU A 517 17.71 -25.60 50.75
CA GLU A 517 18.71 -24.58 50.39
C GLU A 517 19.79 -24.97 49.37
N LEU A 518 19.59 -24.50 48.14
CA LEU A 518 20.56 -24.46 47.04
C LEU A 518 20.67 -23.00 46.56
N CYS A 519 21.53 -22.22 47.19
CA CYS A 519 22.07 -20.96 46.67
C CYS A 519 23.48 -20.75 47.24
N ARG A 520 24.52 -20.93 46.42
CA ARG A 520 25.88 -20.50 46.78
C ARG A 520 26.03 -19.01 46.50
N HIS A 521 26.65 -18.28 47.41
CA HIS A 521 27.07 -16.89 47.23
C HIS A 521 28.59 -16.84 47.17
N PHE A 522 29.13 -16.17 46.16
CA PHE A 522 30.57 -15.97 46.00
C PHE A 522 31.03 -14.75 46.80
N SER A 523 32.24 -14.82 47.33
CA SER A 523 32.84 -13.74 48.10
C SER A 523 33.42 -12.65 47.18
N LEU A 524 33.46 -11.41 47.68
CA LEU A 524 33.99 -10.25 46.94
C LEU A 524 35.49 -10.40 46.59
N GLN A 525 36.21 -11.27 47.30
CA GLN A 525 37.60 -11.61 46.98
C GLN A 525 37.69 -12.49 45.72
N GLU A 526 36.79 -13.47 45.55
CA GLU A 526 36.77 -14.34 44.37
C GLU A 526 36.46 -13.57 43.07
N ILE A 527 35.62 -12.53 43.16
CA ILE A 527 35.30 -11.66 42.02
C ILE A 527 36.51 -10.78 41.65
N LYS A 528 37.25 -10.25 42.63
CA LYS A 528 38.43 -9.39 42.37
C LYS A 528 39.58 -10.15 41.71
N THR A 529 39.81 -11.41 42.07
CA THR A 529 40.87 -12.24 41.47
C THR A 529 40.58 -12.58 40.00
N ALA A 530 39.32 -12.69 39.60
CA ALA A 530 38.93 -12.95 38.22
C ALA A 530 39.06 -11.71 37.29
N THR A 531 39.10 -10.51 37.86
CA THR A 531 39.04 -9.26 37.06
C THR A 531 40.43 -8.68 36.73
N THR A 532 41.50 -9.07 37.44
CA THR A 532 42.87 -8.57 37.19
C THR A 532 43.64 -9.29 36.07
N THR A 533 43.09 -10.33 35.45
CA THR A 533 43.81 -11.18 34.46
C THR A 533 43.43 -10.91 33.00
N SER A 534 42.63 -9.87 32.70
CA SER A 534 42.18 -9.58 31.32
C SER A 534 42.61 -8.19 30.80
N MET A 535 43.68 -7.61 31.38
CA MET A 535 44.38 -6.44 30.83
C MET A 535 45.86 -6.77 30.65
N LYS A 536 46.14 -7.64 29.68
CA LYS A 536 47.39 -7.77 28.92
C LYS A 536 47.17 -8.87 27.90
N ASP A 537 46.70 -8.46 26.73
CA ASP A 537 47.19 -8.88 25.41
C ASP A 537 46.46 -8.08 24.32
#